data_AF-A0A915IW63-F1
#
_entry.id   AF-A0A915IW63-F1
#
_cell.length_a   1.000
_cell.length_b   1.000
_cell.length_c   1.000
_cell.angle_alpha   90.00
_cell.angle_beta   90.00
_cell.angle_gamma   90.00
#
_symmetry.space_group_name_H-M   'P 1'
#
loop_
_entity.id
_entity.type
_entity.pdbx_description
1 polymer ?
#
loop_
_entity_poly.entity_id
_entity_poly.type
_entity_poly.pdbx_seq_one_letter_code
_entity_poly.pdbx_strand_id
1 'polypeptide(L)'
;KDATRAFVTGDFSEKGLVDYIDGLTSQDLLGIQEWIQFYEKEYKAVGTLSGTYYDDQGRPTPKLEDAKRLFESAKNWQQSQKADYERYPPCNSEWTQGKGGRVWCSSRFGAGAVFAQDRSGAAVLLRGRLGHRS
;
A
#
# COMPACT_ATOMS: atom_id res chain seq x y z
N LYS A 1 -15.62 -12.31 -21.13
CA LYS A 1 -15.04 -12.96 -19.93
C LYS A 1 -14.53 -11.86 -19.02
N ASP A 2 -14.68 -12.02 -17.70
CA ASP A 2 -14.11 -11.09 -16.73
C ASP A 2 -12.59 -11.32 -16.65
N ALA A 3 -11.82 -10.25 -16.77
CA ALA A 3 -10.35 -10.27 -16.69
C ALA A 3 -9.82 -9.47 -15.49
N THR A 4 -10.69 -9.04 -14.57
CA THR A 4 -10.36 -8.16 -13.44
C THR A 4 -9.17 -8.67 -12.65
N ARG A 5 -9.12 -9.97 -12.33
CA ARG A 5 -7.98 -10.58 -11.62
C ARG A 5 -6.68 -10.51 -12.42
N ALA A 6 -6.73 -10.82 -13.72
CA ALA A 6 -5.56 -10.86 -14.59
C ALA A 6 -4.85 -9.50 -14.69
N PHE A 7 -5.59 -8.38 -14.56
CA PHE A 7 -5.01 -7.04 -14.57
C PHE A 7 -4.04 -6.78 -13.42
N VAL A 8 -4.21 -7.46 -12.28
CA VAL A 8 -3.33 -7.28 -11.11
C VAL A 8 -2.38 -8.44 -10.89
N THR A 9 -2.76 -9.67 -11.28
CA THR A 9 -1.87 -10.83 -11.17
C THR A 9 -0.92 -11.00 -12.35
N GLY A 10 -1.23 -10.40 -13.51
CA GLY A 10 -0.49 -10.59 -14.76
C GLY A 10 -0.72 -11.94 -15.44
N ASP A 11 -1.58 -12.81 -14.89
CA ASP A 11 -1.89 -14.11 -15.48
C ASP A 11 -3.10 -14.04 -16.42
N PHE A 12 -2.82 -13.86 -17.71
CA PHE A 12 -3.81 -13.85 -18.79
C PHE A 12 -4.01 -15.24 -19.43
N SER A 13 -3.50 -16.31 -18.83
CA SER A 13 -3.81 -17.67 -19.27
C SER A 13 -5.27 -18.04 -19.01
N GLU A 14 -5.78 -19.10 -19.64
CA GLU A 14 -7.17 -19.55 -19.40
C GLU A 14 -7.46 -19.85 -17.92
N LYS A 15 -6.44 -20.24 -17.15
CA LYS A 15 -6.55 -20.50 -15.71
C LYS A 15 -6.58 -19.22 -14.88
N GLY A 16 -5.93 -18.15 -15.35
CA GLY A 16 -5.88 -16.85 -14.70
C GLY A 16 -7.08 -15.95 -15.01
N LEU A 17 -7.79 -16.22 -16.10
CA LEU A 17 -9.04 -15.55 -16.50
C LEU A 17 -10.25 -16.02 -15.67
N VAL A 18 -10.19 -15.76 -14.37
CA VAL A 18 -11.27 -16.00 -13.41
C VAL A 18 -11.84 -14.68 -12.88
N ASP A 19 -13.12 -14.71 -12.50
CA ASP A 19 -13.92 -13.53 -12.13
C ASP A 19 -13.89 -13.21 -10.63
N TYR A 20 -13.67 -14.20 -9.76
CA TYR A 20 -13.60 -13.97 -8.30
C TYR A 20 -12.29 -13.28 -7.88
N ILE A 21 -12.39 -12.33 -6.95
CA ILE A 21 -11.25 -11.58 -6.37
C ILE A 21 -10.82 -12.11 -4.99
N ASP A 22 -11.45 -13.18 -4.50
CA ASP A 22 -11.13 -13.80 -3.21
C ASP A 22 -9.65 -14.24 -3.15
N GLY A 23 -8.97 -13.93 -2.05
CA GLY A 23 -7.56 -14.29 -1.84
C GLY A 23 -6.53 -13.37 -2.51
N LEU A 24 -6.95 -12.29 -3.16
CA LEU A 24 -6.05 -11.21 -3.58
C LEU A 24 -5.53 -10.43 -2.38
N THR A 25 -4.33 -9.86 -2.51
CA THR A 25 -3.75 -9.01 -1.46
C THR A 25 -4.47 -7.65 -1.39
N SER A 26 -4.32 -6.92 -0.28
CA SER A 26 -4.86 -5.56 -0.19
C SER A 26 -4.28 -4.64 -1.27
N GLN A 27 -3.00 -4.81 -1.63
CA GLN A 27 -2.36 -4.08 -2.72
C GLN A 27 -3.02 -4.38 -4.07
N ASP A 28 -3.28 -5.66 -4.37
CA ASP A 28 -3.95 -6.06 -5.62
C ASP A 28 -5.37 -5.48 -5.70
N LEU A 29 -6.12 -5.53 -4.59
CA LEU A 29 -7.47 -4.96 -4.52
C LEU A 29 -7.47 -3.45 -4.73
N LEU A 30 -6.49 -2.73 -4.17
CA LEU A 30 -6.33 -1.30 -4.44
C LEU A 30 -6.01 -1.04 -5.91
N GLY A 31 -5.16 -1.87 -6.53
CA GLY A 31 -4.88 -1.80 -7.97
C GLY A 31 -6.14 -1.99 -8.82
N ILE A 32 -6.99 -2.97 -8.49
CA ILE A 32 -8.29 -3.13 -9.16
C ILE A 32 -9.16 -1.87 -8.98
N GLN A 33 -9.20 -1.29 -7.78
CA GLN A 33 -9.97 -0.08 -7.51
C GLN A 33 -9.48 1.12 -8.34
N GLU A 34 -8.17 1.26 -8.52
CA GLU A 34 -7.57 2.27 -9.39
C GLU A 34 -8.00 2.06 -10.86
N TRP A 35 -7.99 0.81 -11.34
CA TRP A 35 -8.48 0.48 -12.67
C TRP A 35 -9.97 0.81 -12.84
N ILE A 36 -10.82 0.47 -11.86
CA ILE A 36 -12.25 0.82 -11.90
C ILE A 36 -12.43 2.33 -12.04
N GLN A 37 -11.77 3.12 -11.19
CA GLN A 37 -11.85 4.59 -11.23
C GLN A 37 -11.37 5.17 -12.57
N PHE A 38 -10.29 4.60 -13.11
CA PHE A 38 -9.79 4.98 -14.43
C PHE A 38 -10.84 4.72 -15.52
N TYR A 39 -11.41 3.52 -15.58
CA TYR A 39 -12.38 3.17 -16.61
C TYR A 39 -13.70 3.93 -16.48
N GLU A 40 -14.19 4.15 -15.25
CA GLU A 40 -15.39 4.96 -15.00
C GLU A 40 -15.22 6.42 -15.45
N LYS A 41 -13.99 6.95 -15.35
CA LYS A 41 -13.66 8.31 -15.77
C LYS A 41 -13.46 8.41 -17.28
N GLU A 42 -12.75 7.46 -17.88
CA GLU A 42 -12.30 7.56 -19.27
C GLU A 42 -13.31 6.96 -20.27
N TYR A 43 -14.25 6.13 -19.81
CA TYR A 43 -15.19 5.41 -20.67
C TYR A 43 -16.63 5.49 -20.17
N LYS A 44 -17.58 5.48 -21.11
CA LYS A 44 -19.00 5.38 -20.79
C LYS A 44 -19.37 3.92 -20.52
N ALA A 45 -19.90 3.64 -19.33
CA ALA A 45 -20.46 2.33 -19.01
C ALA A 45 -21.66 2.01 -19.92
N VAL A 46 -21.64 0.82 -20.55
CA VAL A 46 -22.67 0.36 -21.48
C VAL A 46 -23.57 -0.74 -20.90
N GLY A 47 -23.25 -1.25 -19.71
CA GLY A 47 -24.00 -2.31 -19.05
C GLY A 47 -23.17 -3.04 -18.00
N THR A 48 -23.70 -4.15 -17.50
CA THR A 48 -23.02 -5.06 -16.57
C THR A 48 -22.66 -6.36 -17.26
N LEU A 49 -21.63 -7.03 -16.75
CA LEU A 49 -21.21 -8.35 -17.23
C LEU A 49 -21.88 -9.43 -16.37
N SER A 50 -22.70 -10.29 -16.99
CA SER A 50 -23.26 -11.46 -16.31
C SER A 50 -22.14 -12.42 -15.87
N GLY A 51 -22.17 -12.85 -14.61
CA GLY A 51 -21.16 -13.69 -13.98
C GLY A 51 -21.22 -13.64 -12.45
N THR A 52 -20.05 -13.65 -11.80
CA THR A 52 -19.98 -13.69 -10.33
C THR A 52 -20.68 -12.51 -9.65
N TYR A 53 -20.58 -11.28 -10.17
CA TYR A 53 -21.06 -10.07 -9.48
C TYR A 53 -22.45 -9.59 -9.94
N TYR A 54 -22.86 -9.92 -11.16
CA TYR A 54 -24.16 -9.55 -11.72
C TYR A 54 -24.79 -10.76 -12.41
N ASP A 55 -26.10 -10.93 -12.28
CA ASP A 55 -26.83 -11.99 -12.98
C ASP A 55 -27.16 -11.63 -14.44
N ASP A 56 -27.81 -12.54 -15.17
CA ASP A 56 -28.23 -12.35 -16.57
C ASP A 56 -29.23 -11.20 -16.76
N GLN A 57 -29.86 -10.72 -15.68
CA GLN A 57 -30.76 -9.57 -15.68
C GLN A 57 -30.05 -8.28 -15.23
N GLY A 58 -28.73 -8.33 -15.03
CA GLY A 58 -27.91 -7.23 -14.57
C GLY A 58 -28.10 -6.89 -13.09
N ARG A 59 -28.74 -7.75 -12.30
CA ARG A 59 -28.97 -7.52 -10.87
C ARG A 59 -27.74 -7.94 -10.07
N PRO A 60 -27.39 -7.20 -9.00
CA PRO A 60 -26.23 -7.53 -8.18
C PRO A 60 -26.42 -8.86 -7.45
N THR A 61 -25.37 -9.67 -7.39
CA THR A 61 -25.33 -10.89 -6.59
C THR A 61 -24.79 -10.60 -5.18
N PRO A 62 -24.95 -11.51 -4.19
CA PRO A 62 -24.32 -11.37 -2.88
C PRO A 62 -22.78 -11.22 -2.96
N LYS A 63 -22.14 -11.79 -3.98
CA LYS A 63 -20.69 -11.70 -4.20
C LYS A 63 -20.22 -10.27 -4.49
N LEU A 64 -21.07 -9.42 -5.08
CA LEU A 64 -20.74 -8.01 -5.24
C LEU A 64 -20.60 -7.30 -3.89
N GLU A 65 -21.44 -7.64 -2.92
CA GLU A 65 -21.34 -7.06 -1.59
C GLU A 65 -20.12 -7.56 -0.84
N ASP A 66 -19.74 -8.84 -1.02
CA ASP A 66 -18.49 -9.38 -0.50
C ASP A 66 -17.27 -8.63 -1.07
N ALA A 67 -17.26 -8.38 -2.39
CA ALA A 67 -16.21 -7.63 -3.06
C ALA A 67 -16.08 -6.20 -2.52
N LYS A 68 -17.20 -5.49 -2.30
CA LYS A 68 -17.17 -4.15 -1.68
C LYS A 68 -16.52 -4.17 -0.29
N ARG A 69 -16.80 -5.18 0.53
CA ARG A 69 -16.17 -5.32 1.85
C ARG A 69 -14.66 -5.56 1.75
N LEU A 70 -14.21 -6.32 0.74
CA LEU A 70 -12.78 -6.51 0.47
C LEU A 70 -12.11 -5.18 0.09
N PHE A 71 -12.73 -4.36 -0.77
CA PHE A 71 -12.19 -3.04 -1.13
C PHE A 71 -12.12 -2.09 0.08
N GLU A 72 -13.16 -2.05 0.92
CA GLU A 72 -13.15 -1.26 2.16
C GLU A 72 -12.04 -1.71 3.12
N SER A 73 -11.85 -3.02 3.27
CA SER A 73 -10.74 -3.57 4.07
C SER A 73 -9.37 -3.16 3.49
N ALA A 74 -9.20 -3.22 2.17
CA ALA A 74 -7.97 -2.84 1.51
C ALA A 74 -7.66 -1.34 1.67
N LYS A 75 -8.69 -0.49 1.61
CA LYS A 75 -8.58 0.95 1.87
C LYS A 75 -8.21 1.26 3.32
N ASN A 76 -8.82 0.59 4.28
CA ASN A 76 -8.46 0.72 5.69
C ASN A 76 -7.01 0.27 5.94
N TRP A 77 -6.59 -0.82 5.30
CA TRP A 77 -5.20 -1.27 5.33
C TRP A 77 -4.26 -0.19 4.77
N GLN A 78 -4.57 0.41 3.62
CA GLN A 78 -3.76 1.50 3.04
C GLN A 78 -3.61 2.69 3.99
N GLN A 79 -4.70 3.08 4.67
CA GLN A 79 -4.67 4.15 5.65
C GLN A 79 -3.81 3.80 6.86
N SER A 80 -3.87 2.54 7.34
CA SER A 80 -3.00 2.07 8.41
C SER A 80 -1.52 2.12 8.01
N GLN A 81 -1.18 1.69 6.79
CA GLN A 81 0.19 1.76 6.28
C GLN A 81 0.69 3.20 6.19
N LYS A 82 -0.17 4.13 5.76
CA LYS A 82 0.16 5.54 5.73
C LYS A 82 0.38 6.11 7.13
N ALA A 83 -0.49 5.78 8.09
CA ALA A 83 -0.36 6.19 9.48
C ALA A 83 0.92 5.63 10.11
N ASP A 84 1.23 4.36 9.87
CA ASP A 84 2.46 3.71 10.33
C ASP A 84 3.69 4.36 9.70
N TYR A 85 3.66 4.66 8.40
CA TYR A 85 4.75 5.35 7.72
C TYR A 85 4.95 6.77 8.26
N GLU A 86 3.88 7.50 8.58
CA GLU A 86 3.94 8.81 9.22
C GLU A 86 4.47 8.73 10.65
N ARG A 87 4.11 7.67 11.37
CA ARG A 87 4.54 7.42 12.75
C ARG A 87 5.99 6.95 12.84
N TYR A 88 6.42 6.11 11.91
CA TYR A 88 7.71 5.42 11.85
C TYR A 88 8.37 5.67 10.49
N PRO A 89 8.98 6.85 10.28
CA PRO A 89 9.62 7.16 9.01
C PRO A 89 10.80 6.22 8.74
N PRO A 90 11.14 5.97 7.46
CA PRO A 90 12.28 5.14 7.12
C PRO A 90 13.57 5.69 7.74
N CYS A 91 14.31 4.81 8.41
CA CYS A 91 15.58 5.13 9.05
C CYS A 91 16.73 4.52 8.25
N ASN A 92 17.79 5.30 8.09
CA ASN A 92 19.06 4.82 7.56
C ASN A 92 19.94 4.34 8.71
N SER A 93 20.82 3.38 8.41
CA SER A 93 21.87 2.95 9.32
C SER A 93 23.20 2.90 8.58
N GLU A 94 24.26 3.26 9.28
CA GLU A 94 25.62 3.17 8.77
C GLU A 94 26.53 2.61 9.86
N TRP A 95 27.46 1.74 9.46
CA TRP A 95 28.48 1.19 10.34
C TRP A 95 29.87 1.50 9.79
N THR A 96 30.75 2.00 10.66
CA THR A 96 32.16 2.21 10.32
C THR A 96 33.05 1.50 11.33
N GLN A 97 33.94 0.64 10.86
CA GLN A 97 34.90 -0.08 11.69
C GLN A 97 35.76 0.89 12.51
N GLY A 98 35.82 0.68 13.83
CA GLY A 98 36.54 1.54 14.77
C GLY A 98 35.81 2.82 15.22
N LYS A 99 34.76 3.26 14.50
CA LYS A 99 33.94 4.44 14.87
C LYS A 99 32.54 4.08 15.40
N GLY A 100 32.06 2.87 15.12
CA GLY A 100 30.75 2.39 15.56
C GLY A 100 29.64 2.65 14.54
N GLY A 101 28.40 2.56 15.00
CA GLY A 101 27.20 2.66 14.17
C GLY A 101 26.41 3.94 14.42
N ARG A 102 25.77 4.47 13.37
CA ARG A 102 24.78 5.55 13.49
C ARG A 102 23.48 5.14 12.83
N VAL A 103 22.37 5.55 13.46
CA VAL A 103 21.02 5.40 12.89
C VAL A 103 20.38 6.79 12.86
N TRP A 104 19.81 7.16 11.73
CA TRP A 104 19.10 8.43 11.60
C TRP A 104 17.85 8.24 10.76
N CYS A 105 16.76 8.83 11.22
CA CYS A 105 15.49 8.81 10.50
C CYS A 105 15.27 10.21 9.92
N SER A 106 15.12 10.31 8.61
CA SER A 106 14.76 11.56 7.95
C SER A 106 13.27 11.80 8.16
N SER A 107 12.89 12.91 8.80
CA SER A 107 11.50 13.40 8.67
C SER A 107 11.27 13.82 7.21
N ARG A 108 10.05 13.67 6.69
CA ARG A 108 9.69 14.20 5.36
C ARG A 108 9.95 15.72 5.22
N PHE A 109 10.17 16.42 6.33
CA PHE A 109 10.47 17.85 6.41
C PHE A 109 11.95 18.17 6.69
N GLY A 110 12.88 17.23 6.47
CA GLY A 110 14.31 17.51 6.36
C GLY A 110 15.08 17.69 7.68
N ALA A 111 14.42 17.65 8.84
CA ALA A 111 15.11 17.64 10.13
C ALA A 111 15.16 16.20 10.67
N GLY A 112 16.27 15.51 10.45
CA GLY A 112 16.53 14.19 11.04
C GLY A 112 17.02 14.33 12.49
N ALA A 113 16.46 13.56 13.41
CA ALA A 113 17.06 13.36 14.72
C ALA A 113 18.22 12.35 14.60
N VAL A 114 19.40 12.73 15.08
CA VAL A 114 20.58 11.86 15.07
C VAL A 114 20.62 11.07 16.37
N PHE A 115 20.63 9.74 16.24
CA PHE A 115 20.84 8.84 17.36
C PHE A 115 22.20 8.14 17.19
N ALA A 116 23.01 8.14 18.24
CA ALA A 116 24.25 7.36 18.28
C ALA A 116 24.02 6.12 19.13
N GLN A 117 24.54 4.96 18.68
CA GLN A 117 24.64 3.77 19.51
C GLN A 117 26.01 3.78 20.20
N ASP A 118 26.01 3.74 21.53
CA ASP A 118 27.23 3.47 22.30
C ASP A 118 27.69 2.02 22.08
N ARG A 119 28.94 1.70 22.44
CA ARG A 119 29.53 0.35 22.47
C ARG A 119 28.69 -0.68 23.22
N SER A 120 27.78 -0.23 24.08
CA SER A 120 26.81 -1.05 24.82
C SER A 120 25.52 -1.37 24.04
N GLY A 121 25.33 -0.83 22.84
CA GLY A 121 24.15 -1.05 21.98
C GLY A 121 22.93 -0.16 22.27
N ALA A 122 23.01 0.72 23.28
CA ALA A 122 21.93 1.64 23.63
C ALA A 122 21.89 2.86 22.68
N ALA A 123 20.71 3.18 22.15
CA ALA A 123 20.49 4.36 21.31
C ALA A 123 20.32 5.62 22.16
N VAL A 124 21.21 6.61 21.97
CA VAL A 124 21.19 7.90 22.68
C VAL A 124 20.78 9.00 21.70
N LEU A 125 19.73 9.77 22.06
CA LEU A 125 19.29 10.96 21.33
C LEU A 125 20.34 12.07 21.47
N LEU A 126 21.01 12.43 20.38
CA LEU A 126 21.89 13.59 20.36
C LEU A 126 21.03 14.85 20.16
N ARG A 127 20.63 15.51 21.27
CA ARG A 127 20.04 16.86 21.21
C ARG A 127 21.13 17.85 20.80
N GLY A 128 21.29 18.07 19.49
CA GLY A 128 22.17 19.13 18.97
C GLY A 128 21.63 20.51 19.34
N ARG A 129 22.30 21.23 20.25
CA ARG A 129 22.17 22.70 20.34
C ARG A 129 22.63 23.27 19.00
N LEU A 130 21.71 23.90 18.27
CA LEU A 130 22.05 24.80 17.16
C LEU A 130 22.87 25.95 17.72
N GLY A 131 24.19 25.84 17.65
CA GLY A 131 25.11 26.96 17.84
C GLY A 131 25.18 27.75 16.54
N HIS A 132 24.56 28.93 16.52
CA HIS A 132 24.85 29.98 15.54
C HIS A 132 26.35 30.27 15.58
N ARG A 133 27.04 30.10 14.45
CA ARG A 133 28.35 30.74 14.23
C ARG A 133 28.09 32.14 13.70
N SER A 134 28.56 33.13 14.45
CA SER A 134 28.85 34.48 13.97
C SER A 134 30.05 34.48 13.03
#